data_AF-A0A7X9FBD3-F1
#
_entry.id   AF-A0A7X9FBD3-F1
#
_cell.length_a   1.000
_cell.length_b   1.000
_cell.length_c   1.000
_cell.angle_alpha   90.00
_cell.angle_beta   90.00
_cell.angle_gamma   90.00
#
_symmetry.space_group_name_H-M   'P 1'
#
loop_
_entity.id
_entity.type
_entity.pdbx_description
1 polymer ?
#
loop_
_entity_poly.entity_id
_entity_poly.type
_entity_poly.pdbx_seq_one_letter_code
_entity_poly.pdbx_strand_id
1 'polypeptide(L)'
;MKKIKYLILTAAALAVIAVGCRKSSQYNALIVTGQNTIDWQTSSTLLKQILEESGLFKAEIVNSPAAGENMTGFRPKFTRYDVVVLNYSGDQWSDNTKNDFTGYVKNGGGVVVYHAASSAFPGWKEYEEICGLTGWGDRSEKEGPYIYYNRAGRMVTDSTPGPAGWYGKPRDFEVRMRKPGHPVTKGLPVRWMHPNDLLFARLRGKPENIDVLATAFCDTTGGGTGREEPVMMAITFGKGRVFHTTLGFPSGEENIALKCAGFITTLQRGAEWAASGKVSQEMPPDFPSAAAISVRPNMKIRTLDENIEGLAGYDIGKSTKFYTGIQEQIRRAAGDKAKLLEIEKKLTDLLNNPSATIEAKKLVLRELSWFGTDYSLPAIKKLQSVPDLKDEADFAIERMGAN
;
A
#
# COMPACT_ATOMS: atom_id res chain seq x y z
N MET A 1 -44.90 -44.01 27.21
CA MET A 1 -44.34 -42.85 26.46
C MET A 1 -43.86 -41.72 27.40
N LYS A 2 -42.88 -41.98 28.27
CA LYS A 2 -42.35 -40.97 29.23
C LYS A 2 -40.82 -41.03 29.47
N LYS A 3 -40.07 -41.78 28.64
CA LYS A 3 -38.60 -41.94 28.79
C LYS A 3 -37.78 -41.46 27.58
N ILE A 4 -38.39 -40.78 26.61
CA ILE A 4 -37.71 -40.24 25.40
C ILE A 4 -37.94 -38.72 25.31
N LYS A 5 -37.79 -38.00 26.43
CA LYS A 5 -37.78 -36.52 26.45
C LYS A 5 -36.63 -35.91 27.26
N TYR A 6 -35.85 -36.73 27.96
CA TYR A 6 -34.69 -36.29 28.74
C TYR A 6 -33.33 -36.58 28.06
N LEU A 7 -33.33 -37.06 26.82
CA LEU A 7 -32.10 -37.28 26.03
C LEU A 7 -31.85 -36.21 24.95
N ILE A 8 -32.76 -35.23 24.82
CA ILE A 8 -32.62 -34.12 23.85
C ILE A 8 -32.28 -32.80 24.57
N LEU A 9 -32.38 -32.75 25.90
CA LEU A 9 -32.06 -31.56 26.70
C LEU A 9 -30.66 -31.54 27.31
N THR A 10 -29.87 -32.60 27.14
CA THR A 10 -28.46 -32.66 27.58
C THR A 10 -27.44 -32.56 26.44
N ALA A 11 -27.87 -32.54 25.17
CA ALA A 11 -27.01 -32.31 24.02
C ALA A 11 -26.95 -30.83 23.57
N ALA A 12 -27.77 -29.95 24.14
CA ALA A 12 -27.83 -28.52 23.78
C ALA A 12 -27.05 -27.59 24.74
N ALA A 13 -26.39 -28.14 25.76
CA ALA A 13 -25.64 -27.36 26.77
C ALA A 13 -24.10 -27.44 26.61
N LEU A 14 -23.61 -28.07 25.54
CA LEU A 14 -22.16 -28.32 25.32
C LEU A 14 -21.65 -27.79 23.98
N ALA A 15 -22.24 -26.69 23.48
CA ALA A 15 -21.82 -26.02 22.24
C ALA A 15 -21.70 -24.49 22.37
N VAL A 16 -21.33 -23.97 23.56
CA VAL A 16 -21.19 -22.51 23.78
C VAL A 16 -19.81 -22.07 24.27
N ILE A 17 -18.82 -22.97 24.43
CA ILE A 17 -17.48 -22.56 24.90
C ILE A 17 -16.40 -22.98 23.91
N ALA A 18 -16.30 -22.22 22.82
CA ALA A 18 -15.04 -22.00 22.10
C ALA A 18 -15.16 -20.77 21.18
N VAL A 19 -15.68 -19.64 21.67
CA VAL A 19 -15.12 -18.35 21.22
C VAL A 19 -13.79 -18.24 21.94
N GLY A 20 -12.84 -19.06 21.49
CA GLY A 20 -11.46 -18.93 21.89
C GLY A 20 -11.09 -17.49 21.62
N CYS A 21 -10.61 -16.82 22.65
CA CYS A 21 -9.87 -15.57 22.53
C CYS A 21 -8.75 -15.86 21.52
N ARG A 22 -9.01 -15.66 20.22
CA ARG A 22 -7.98 -15.63 19.19
C ARG A 22 -7.22 -14.36 19.48
N LYS A 23 -6.27 -14.49 20.41
CA LYS A 23 -5.11 -13.63 20.46
C LYS A 23 -4.47 -13.84 19.09
N SER A 24 -4.84 -12.98 18.15
CA SER A 24 -4.24 -12.93 16.82
C SER A 24 -2.76 -12.74 17.07
N SER A 25 -1.97 -13.81 16.95
CA SER A 25 -0.52 -13.69 17.07
C SER A 25 -0.07 -12.86 15.88
N GLN A 26 0.31 -11.62 16.16
CA GLN A 26 0.89 -10.75 15.14
C GLN A 26 2.15 -11.42 14.56
N TYR A 27 2.39 -11.23 13.27
CA TYR A 27 3.64 -11.64 12.65
C TYR A 27 4.79 -10.79 13.22
N ASN A 28 5.87 -11.44 13.63
CA ASN A 28 7.08 -10.75 14.05
C ASN A 28 7.86 -10.34 12.80
N ALA A 29 8.03 -9.04 12.60
CA ALA A 29 8.80 -8.48 11.49
C ALA A 29 10.14 -7.91 11.99
N LEU A 30 11.23 -8.18 11.28
CA LEU A 30 12.53 -7.55 11.52
C LEU A 30 12.87 -6.61 10.38
N ILE A 31 13.02 -5.32 10.66
CA ILE A 31 13.53 -4.33 9.71
C ILE A 31 15.04 -4.24 9.91
N VAL A 32 15.79 -4.69 8.91
CA VAL A 32 17.26 -4.64 8.89
C VAL A 32 17.71 -3.36 8.19
N THR A 33 18.44 -2.52 8.91
CA THR A 33 18.84 -1.18 8.46
C THR A 33 20.19 -0.77 9.09
N GLY A 34 20.55 0.51 9.05
CA GLY A 34 21.75 1.08 9.67
C GLY A 34 22.73 1.71 8.67
N GLN A 35 22.67 1.30 7.41
CA GLN A 35 23.38 1.93 6.30
C GLN A 35 22.54 1.86 5.03
N ASN A 36 22.47 2.96 4.28
CA ASN A 36 21.76 3.02 3.01
C ASN A 36 22.20 4.25 2.20
N THR A 37 21.97 4.23 0.90
CA THR A 37 22.18 5.39 0.00
C THR A 37 21.03 6.40 0.06
N ILE A 38 19.92 6.05 0.69
CA ILE A 38 18.74 6.91 0.91
C ILE A 38 18.54 7.17 2.41
N ASP A 39 17.62 8.08 2.78
CA ASP A 39 17.27 8.37 4.17
C ASP A 39 16.64 7.15 4.86
N TRP A 40 17.50 6.32 5.46
CA TRP A 40 17.13 5.07 6.10
C TRP A 40 16.54 5.28 7.48
N GLN A 41 16.90 6.36 8.18
CA GLN A 41 16.35 6.66 9.51
C GLN A 41 14.85 6.95 9.40
N THR A 42 14.46 7.81 8.47
CA THR A 42 13.06 8.12 8.20
C THR A 42 12.34 6.90 7.65
N SER A 43 12.86 6.29 6.60
CA SER A 43 12.18 5.13 5.99
C SER A 43 12.04 3.95 6.94
N SER A 44 13.03 3.63 7.79
CA SER A 44 12.91 2.52 8.76
C SER A 44 11.80 2.78 9.78
N THR A 45 11.68 4.03 10.25
CA THR A 45 10.62 4.44 11.17
C THR A 45 9.24 4.34 10.50
N LEU A 46 9.12 4.83 9.26
CA LEU A 46 7.87 4.76 8.51
C LEU A 46 7.49 3.34 8.11
N LEU A 47 8.44 2.49 7.70
CA LEU A 47 8.19 1.07 7.41
C LEU A 47 7.67 0.34 8.65
N LYS A 48 8.26 0.60 9.83
CA LYS A 48 7.76 0.06 11.11
C LYS A 48 6.32 0.50 11.36
N GLN A 49 6.04 1.80 11.25
CA GLN A 49 4.70 2.34 11.44
C GLN A 49 3.70 1.72 10.46
N ILE A 50 4.05 1.62 9.18
CA ILE A 50 3.20 1.02 8.14
C ILE A 50 2.85 -0.43 8.50
N LEU A 51 3.82 -1.24 8.91
CA LEU A 51 3.55 -2.62 9.30
C LEU A 51 2.65 -2.69 10.53
N GLU A 52 2.96 -1.93 11.59
CA GLU A 52 2.23 -2.00 12.86
C GLU A 52 0.81 -1.44 12.78
N GLU A 53 0.56 -0.43 11.94
CA GLU A 53 -0.78 0.14 11.75
C GLU A 53 -1.78 -0.81 11.11
N SER A 54 -1.32 -1.87 10.43
CA SER A 54 -2.22 -2.94 9.97
C SER A 54 -2.84 -3.74 11.13
N GLY A 55 -2.25 -3.66 12.33
CA GLY A 55 -2.56 -4.53 13.48
C GLY A 55 -2.03 -5.96 13.32
N LEU A 56 -1.51 -6.34 12.15
CA LEU A 56 -1.05 -7.70 11.86
C LEU A 56 0.40 -7.97 12.24
N PHE A 57 1.21 -6.94 12.43
CA PHE A 57 2.64 -7.08 12.67
C PHE A 57 3.07 -6.47 14.00
N LYS A 58 4.08 -7.09 14.60
CA LYS A 58 4.95 -6.50 15.61
C LYS A 58 6.33 -6.36 14.99
N ALA A 59 6.80 -5.13 14.77
CA ALA A 59 8.04 -4.88 14.04
C ALA A 59 9.18 -4.47 14.97
N GLU A 60 10.37 -5.01 14.75
CA GLU A 60 11.61 -4.62 15.42
C GLU A 60 12.57 -4.03 14.40
N ILE A 61 13.29 -2.96 14.75
CA ILE A 61 14.34 -2.39 13.91
C ILE A 61 15.67 -2.84 14.48
N VAL A 62 16.55 -3.36 13.62
CA VAL A 62 17.95 -3.64 13.96
C VAL A 62 18.87 -2.83 13.07
N ASN A 63 19.75 -2.05 13.69
CA ASN A 63 20.76 -1.25 13.01
C ASN A 63 22.06 -2.04 12.93
N SER A 64 22.68 -2.05 11.76
CA SER A 64 24.09 -2.41 11.63
C SER A 64 25.00 -1.40 12.32
N PRO A 65 26.28 -1.76 12.54
CA PRO A 65 27.36 -0.80 12.70
C PRO A 65 27.37 0.27 11.59
N ALA A 66 28.01 1.41 11.86
CA ALA A 66 28.15 2.48 10.89
C ALA A 66 29.05 2.07 9.71
N ALA A 67 29.01 2.83 8.61
CA ALA A 67 29.82 2.55 7.43
C ALA A 67 31.32 2.52 7.77
N GLY A 68 32.01 1.47 7.34
CA GLY A 68 33.43 1.21 7.62
C GLY A 68 33.72 0.54 8.98
N GLU A 69 32.72 0.33 9.83
CA GLU A 69 32.89 -0.35 11.12
C GLU A 69 32.84 -1.89 11.00
N ASN A 70 33.24 -2.57 12.08
CA ASN A 70 33.33 -4.04 12.08
C ASN A 70 31.95 -4.72 12.09
N MET A 71 31.59 -5.33 10.95
CA MET A 71 30.32 -6.05 10.75
C MET A 71 30.27 -7.46 11.35
N THR A 72 31.37 -7.98 11.93
CA THR A 72 31.45 -9.37 12.44
C THR A 72 30.44 -9.64 13.56
N GLY A 73 30.18 -8.64 14.41
CA GLY A 73 29.20 -8.75 15.51
C GLY A 73 27.75 -8.59 15.06
N PHE A 74 27.51 -8.06 13.85
CA PHE A 74 26.16 -7.82 13.34
C PHE A 74 25.53 -9.12 12.84
N ARG A 75 24.87 -9.85 13.75
CA ARG A 75 24.32 -11.19 13.49
C ARG A 75 22.89 -11.35 14.03
N PRO A 76 21.88 -10.71 13.41
CA PRO A 76 20.48 -10.86 13.81
C PRO A 76 20.02 -12.33 13.77
N LYS A 77 19.16 -12.72 14.71
CA LYS A 77 18.58 -14.08 14.75
C LYS A 77 17.32 -14.16 13.89
N PHE A 78 17.50 -14.23 12.58
CA PHE A 78 16.41 -14.16 11.58
C PHE A 78 15.28 -15.17 11.83
N THR A 79 15.58 -16.38 12.32
CA THR A 79 14.59 -17.43 12.58
C THR A 79 13.56 -17.10 13.69
N ARG A 80 13.72 -15.98 14.41
CA ARG A 80 12.72 -15.48 15.36
C ARG A 80 11.59 -14.68 14.69
N TYR A 81 11.73 -14.38 13.41
CA TYR A 81 10.84 -13.48 12.68
C TYR A 81 10.14 -14.20 11.53
N ASP A 82 8.85 -13.91 11.37
CA ASP A 82 8.04 -14.43 10.28
C ASP A 82 8.40 -13.76 8.95
N VAL A 83 8.85 -12.51 8.99
CA VAL A 83 9.30 -11.75 7.83
C VAL A 83 10.48 -10.83 8.17
N VAL A 84 11.46 -10.74 7.26
CA VAL A 84 12.58 -9.78 7.32
C VAL A 84 12.39 -8.73 6.24
N VAL A 85 12.32 -7.45 6.63
CA VAL A 85 12.24 -6.30 5.72
C VAL A 85 13.64 -5.70 5.58
N LEU A 86 14.15 -5.69 4.35
CA LEU A 86 15.46 -5.16 4.03
C LEU A 86 15.33 -3.68 3.67
N ASN A 87 15.92 -2.82 4.52
CA ASN A 87 16.10 -1.39 4.26
C ASN A 87 17.59 -1.02 4.37
N TYR A 88 18.43 -1.76 3.63
CA TYR A 88 19.89 -1.70 3.78
C TYR A 88 20.58 -1.72 2.41
N SER A 89 21.57 -0.86 2.21
CA SER A 89 22.42 -0.84 1.00
C SER A 89 23.82 -0.30 1.29
N GLY A 90 24.47 -0.84 2.32
CA GLY A 90 25.80 -0.46 2.76
C GLY A 90 26.83 -1.60 2.67
N ASP A 91 27.74 -1.63 3.63
CA ASP A 91 28.85 -2.57 3.74
C ASP A 91 28.43 -4.04 3.68
N GLN A 92 29.35 -4.88 3.21
CA GLN A 92 29.14 -6.33 3.19
C GLN A 92 28.94 -6.87 4.62
N TRP A 93 27.90 -7.67 4.78
CA TRP A 93 27.72 -8.44 6.01
C TRP A 93 28.79 -9.55 6.12
N SER A 94 29.08 -9.98 7.34
CA SER A 94 29.98 -11.12 7.58
C SER A 94 29.44 -12.40 6.93
N ASP A 95 30.31 -13.33 6.55
CA ASP A 95 29.90 -14.61 5.96
C ASP A 95 28.95 -15.40 6.87
N ASN A 96 29.12 -15.29 8.19
CA ASN A 96 28.18 -15.89 9.15
C ASN A 96 26.77 -15.30 9.01
N THR A 97 26.67 -13.97 8.91
CA THR A 97 25.38 -13.28 8.75
C THR A 97 24.77 -13.57 7.38
N LYS A 98 25.60 -13.62 6.32
CA LYS A 98 25.18 -14.03 4.98
C LYS A 98 24.58 -15.43 4.99
N ASN A 99 25.30 -16.39 5.55
CA ASN A 99 24.87 -17.79 5.65
C ASN A 99 23.60 -17.95 6.49
N ASP A 100 23.51 -17.26 7.63
CA ASP A 100 22.31 -17.27 8.48
C ASP A 100 21.09 -16.70 7.74
N PHE A 101 21.26 -15.60 7.00
CA PHE A 101 20.19 -14.98 6.20
C PHE A 101 19.75 -15.87 5.04
N THR A 102 20.68 -16.33 4.20
CA THR A 102 20.37 -17.24 3.09
C THR A 102 19.73 -18.53 3.59
N GLY A 103 20.21 -19.07 4.71
CA GLY A 103 19.63 -20.24 5.38
C GLY A 103 18.19 -20.00 5.85
N TYR A 104 17.91 -18.83 6.43
CA TYR A 104 16.55 -18.43 6.80
C TYR A 104 15.59 -18.41 5.61
N VAL A 105 15.96 -17.73 4.51
CA VAL A 105 15.10 -17.62 3.32
C VAL A 105 14.91 -18.99 2.67
N LYS A 106 16.01 -19.73 2.43
CA LYS A 106 15.96 -21.06 1.79
C LYS A 106 15.03 -22.03 2.53
N ASN A 107 14.93 -21.91 3.86
CA ASN A 107 14.11 -22.78 4.71
C ASN A 107 12.66 -22.29 4.92
N GLY A 108 12.23 -21.21 4.26
CA GLY A 108 10.83 -20.76 4.30
C GLY A 108 10.60 -19.38 4.92
N GLY A 109 11.66 -18.70 5.33
CA GLY A 109 11.61 -17.32 5.83
C GLY A 109 11.04 -16.36 4.78
N GLY A 110 10.20 -15.43 5.24
CA GLY A 110 9.65 -14.37 4.42
C GLY A 110 10.61 -13.19 4.30
N VAL A 111 10.70 -12.57 3.13
CA VAL A 111 11.50 -11.34 2.94
C VAL A 111 10.69 -10.27 2.23
N VAL A 112 10.89 -9.02 2.63
CA VAL A 112 10.53 -7.84 1.84
C VAL A 112 11.80 -7.13 1.40
N VAL A 113 12.01 -6.99 0.10
CA VAL A 113 13.07 -6.16 -0.48
C VAL A 113 12.46 -4.80 -0.79
N TYR A 114 12.87 -3.77 -0.06
CA TYR A 114 12.33 -2.43 -0.19
C TYR A 114 13.32 -1.52 -0.93
N HIS A 115 12.85 -0.95 -2.04
CA HIS A 115 13.50 0.14 -2.78
C HIS A 115 14.99 -0.12 -3.05
N ALA A 116 15.88 0.69 -2.46
CA ALA A 116 17.33 0.63 -2.66
C ALA A 116 17.99 -0.64 -2.09
N ALA A 117 17.29 -1.47 -1.32
CA ALA A 117 17.84 -2.74 -0.85
C ALA A 117 18.26 -3.65 -2.01
N SER A 118 17.59 -3.56 -3.16
CA SER A 118 17.96 -4.27 -4.40
C SER A 118 19.31 -3.83 -5.00
N SER A 119 19.96 -2.80 -4.47
CA SER A 119 21.32 -2.39 -4.86
C SER A 119 22.42 -2.98 -3.98
N ALA A 120 22.06 -3.55 -2.82
CA ALA A 120 23.02 -4.01 -1.83
C ALA A 120 23.86 -5.21 -2.33
N PHE A 121 25.02 -5.38 -1.69
CA PHE A 121 25.85 -6.58 -1.78
C PHE A 121 26.25 -7.05 -3.20
N PRO A 122 26.86 -6.19 -4.05
CA PRO A 122 27.38 -6.63 -5.34
C PRO A 122 28.30 -7.84 -5.17
N GLY A 123 28.08 -8.87 -6.01
CA GLY A 123 28.84 -10.12 -6.01
C GLY A 123 28.33 -11.22 -5.06
N TRP A 124 27.33 -10.94 -4.20
CA TRP A 124 26.67 -11.98 -3.41
C TRP A 124 25.51 -12.61 -4.18
N LYS A 125 25.82 -13.68 -4.93
CA LYS A 125 24.89 -14.32 -5.88
C LYS A 125 23.56 -14.75 -5.25
N GLU A 126 23.57 -15.32 -4.05
CA GLU A 126 22.34 -15.75 -3.38
C GLU A 126 21.45 -14.55 -3.01
N TYR A 127 22.04 -13.41 -2.66
CA TYR A 127 21.27 -12.20 -2.39
C TYR A 127 20.62 -11.65 -3.66
N GLU A 128 21.35 -11.65 -4.77
CA GLU A 128 20.83 -11.23 -6.08
C GLU A 128 19.67 -12.12 -6.53
N GLU A 129 19.75 -13.43 -6.31
CA GLU A 129 18.65 -14.37 -6.58
C GLU A 129 17.46 -14.17 -5.63
N ILE A 130 17.70 -13.82 -4.36
CA ILE A 130 16.64 -13.46 -3.40
C ILE A 130 15.90 -12.19 -3.85
N CYS A 131 16.62 -11.18 -4.33
CA CYS A 131 16.02 -9.94 -4.86
C CYS A 131 15.30 -10.15 -6.19
N GLY A 132 15.71 -11.14 -6.98
CA GLY A 132 15.23 -11.41 -8.33
C GLY A 132 15.78 -10.43 -9.35
N LEU A 133 15.53 -9.14 -9.18
CA LEU A 133 16.10 -8.06 -9.98
C LEU A 133 16.94 -7.13 -9.10
N THR A 134 18.13 -6.76 -9.55
CA THR A 134 19.06 -5.87 -8.85
C THR A 134 19.61 -4.80 -9.80
N GLY A 135 20.23 -3.76 -9.23
CA GLY A 135 20.82 -2.66 -10.00
C GLY A 135 21.94 -1.98 -9.22
N TRP A 136 22.70 -1.10 -9.88
CA TRP A 136 23.85 -0.39 -9.32
C TRP A 136 24.96 -1.35 -8.80
N GLY A 137 26.03 -0.78 -8.25
CA GLY A 137 27.18 -1.54 -7.77
C GLY A 137 27.98 -2.22 -8.89
N ASP A 138 28.18 -1.51 -10.00
CA ASP A 138 28.88 -1.96 -11.21
C ASP A 138 28.30 -3.22 -11.90
N ARG A 139 27.06 -3.56 -11.56
CA ARG A 139 26.31 -4.64 -12.22
C ARG A 139 26.03 -4.32 -13.68
N SER A 140 26.09 -5.35 -14.51
CA SER A 140 25.88 -5.30 -15.95
C SER A 140 25.13 -6.55 -16.43
N GLU A 141 25.28 -6.90 -17.70
CA GLU A 141 24.71 -8.12 -18.25
C GLU A 141 25.15 -9.44 -17.62
N LYS A 142 26.20 -9.40 -16.79
CA LYS A 142 26.68 -10.55 -16.02
C LYS A 142 25.67 -11.03 -14.98
N GLU A 143 24.83 -10.14 -14.47
CA GLU A 143 23.82 -10.47 -13.44
C GLU A 143 22.53 -11.06 -14.01
N GLY A 144 22.41 -11.13 -15.34
CA GLY A 144 21.23 -11.65 -16.04
C GLY A 144 20.48 -10.58 -16.83
N PRO A 145 19.54 -10.96 -17.71
CA PRO A 145 18.86 -10.07 -18.66
C PRO A 145 18.06 -8.94 -17.99
N TYR A 146 17.71 -7.92 -18.77
CA TYR A 146 16.61 -7.03 -18.39
C TYR A 146 15.29 -7.78 -18.47
N ILE A 147 14.37 -7.50 -17.53
CA ILE A 147 12.99 -8.00 -17.55
C ILE A 147 12.05 -6.79 -17.55
N TYR A 148 11.23 -6.66 -18.59
CA TYR A 148 10.27 -5.57 -18.72
C TYR A 148 9.05 -6.01 -19.51
N TYR A 149 8.03 -5.16 -19.58
CA TYR A 149 6.87 -5.36 -20.44
C TYR A 149 6.93 -4.42 -21.65
N ASN A 150 6.60 -4.94 -22.83
CA ASN A 150 6.47 -4.11 -24.03
C ASN A 150 5.07 -3.48 -24.12
N ARG A 151 4.85 -2.62 -25.13
CA ARG A 151 3.56 -1.94 -25.36
C ARG A 151 2.39 -2.91 -25.63
N ALA A 152 2.66 -4.12 -26.10
CA ALA A 152 1.65 -5.16 -26.29
C ALA A 152 1.30 -5.90 -24.99
N GLY A 153 1.87 -5.50 -23.84
CA GLY A 153 1.63 -6.11 -22.54
C GLY A 153 2.29 -7.48 -22.37
N ARG A 154 3.30 -7.81 -23.18
CA ARG A 154 4.07 -9.06 -23.07
C ARG A 154 5.35 -8.82 -22.28
N MET A 155 5.67 -9.74 -21.38
CA MET A 155 6.97 -9.77 -20.72
C MET A 155 8.07 -10.07 -21.75
N VAL A 156 9.17 -9.33 -21.65
CA VAL A 156 10.35 -9.43 -22.50
C VAL A 156 11.55 -9.67 -21.61
N THR A 157 12.38 -10.62 -22.04
CA THR A 157 13.70 -10.91 -21.47
C THR A 157 14.73 -10.46 -22.49
N ASP A 158 15.58 -9.49 -22.13
CA ASP A 158 16.50 -8.80 -23.04
C ASP A 158 17.93 -8.90 -22.52
N SER A 159 18.75 -9.69 -23.22
CA SER A 159 20.16 -9.94 -22.87
C SER A 159 21.13 -8.91 -23.46
N THR A 160 20.65 -7.85 -24.12
CA THR A 160 21.51 -6.83 -24.74
C THR A 160 22.46 -6.22 -23.72
N PRO A 161 23.79 -6.18 -23.95
CA PRO A 161 24.76 -5.65 -22.98
C PRO A 161 24.43 -4.24 -22.47
N GLY A 162 24.72 -3.98 -21.20
CA GLY A 162 24.45 -2.68 -20.58
C GLY A 162 24.42 -2.71 -19.05
N PRO A 163 24.46 -1.52 -18.42
CA PRO A 163 24.47 -1.41 -16.97
C PRO A 163 23.14 -1.85 -16.35
N ALA A 164 23.19 -2.29 -15.10
CA ALA A 164 21.99 -2.54 -14.30
C ALA A 164 21.66 -1.32 -13.44
N GLY A 165 20.40 -0.90 -13.47
CA GLY A 165 19.88 0.22 -12.69
C GLY A 165 19.90 1.56 -13.43
N TRP A 166 18.79 2.27 -13.31
CA TRP A 166 18.58 3.64 -13.75
C TRP A 166 17.37 4.18 -13.00
N TYR A 167 17.35 5.48 -12.71
CA TYR A 167 16.15 6.18 -12.28
C TYR A 167 16.11 7.58 -12.88
N GLY A 168 14.89 8.11 -13.05
CA GLY A 168 14.65 9.49 -13.49
C GLY A 168 14.41 10.44 -12.32
N LYS A 169 13.99 11.67 -12.61
CA LYS A 169 13.51 12.60 -11.57
C LYS A 169 12.23 12.05 -10.91
N PRO A 170 12.00 12.33 -9.60
CA PRO A 170 10.75 11.98 -8.94
C PRO A 170 9.54 12.52 -9.68
N ARG A 171 8.50 11.70 -9.83
CA ARG A 171 7.24 12.08 -10.47
C ARG A 171 6.11 11.16 -10.05
N ASP A 172 4.89 11.57 -10.36
CA ASP A 172 3.73 10.70 -10.28
C ASP A 172 3.73 9.74 -11.47
N PHE A 173 3.32 8.49 -11.26
CA PHE A 173 3.17 7.52 -12.33
C PHE A 173 2.06 6.50 -12.06
N GLU A 174 1.45 6.00 -13.14
CA GLU A 174 0.46 4.92 -13.08
C GLU A 174 1.17 3.58 -12.87
N VAL A 175 0.75 2.84 -11.85
CA VAL A 175 1.12 1.45 -11.61
C VAL A 175 0.06 0.54 -12.23
N ARG A 176 0.51 -0.43 -13.04
CA ARG A 176 -0.34 -1.37 -13.79
C ARG A 176 -0.18 -2.79 -13.26
N MET A 177 -1.26 -3.41 -12.84
CA MET A 177 -1.28 -4.80 -12.38
C MET A 177 -1.06 -5.76 -13.56
N ARG A 178 -0.14 -6.70 -13.38
CA ARG A 178 0.12 -7.80 -14.33
C ARG A 178 -0.44 -9.13 -13.84
N LYS A 179 -0.58 -9.31 -12.52
CA LYS A 179 -1.09 -10.54 -11.89
C LYS A 179 -2.22 -10.23 -10.91
N PRO A 180 -3.44 -9.84 -11.35
CA PRO A 180 -4.53 -9.47 -10.43
C PRO A 180 -5.06 -10.63 -9.58
N GLY A 181 -4.70 -11.88 -9.89
CA GLY A 181 -5.08 -13.07 -9.10
C GLY A 181 -4.12 -13.42 -7.96
N HIS A 182 -2.93 -12.81 -7.88
CA HIS A 182 -1.96 -13.10 -6.84
C HIS A 182 -2.47 -12.61 -5.47
N PRO A 183 -2.22 -13.29 -4.33
CA PRO A 183 -2.75 -12.88 -3.02
C PRO A 183 -2.51 -11.41 -2.66
N VAL A 184 -1.32 -10.88 -2.97
CA VAL A 184 -0.94 -9.47 -2.72
C VAL A 184 -1.85 -8.49 -3.49
N THR A 185 -2.18 -8.80 -4.73
CA THR A 185 -2.87 -7.90 -5.67
C THR A 185 -4.36 -8.20 -5.83
N LYS A 186 -4.83 -9.32 -5.27
CA LYS A 186 -6.22 -9.76 -5.38
C LYS A 186 -7.18 -8.68 -4.86
N GLY A 187 -8.14 -8.33 -5.71
CA GLY A 187 -9.17 -7.32 -5.42
C GLY A 187 -8.69 -5.87 -5.50
N LEU A 188 -7.41 -5.60 -5.79
CA LEU A 188 -6.93 -4.24 -6.03
C LEU A 188 -7.28 -3.78 -7.46
N PRO A 189 -7.41 -2.46 -7.70
CA PRO A 189 -7.57 -1.91 -9.05
C PRO A 189 -6.44 -2.34 -9.98
N VAL A 190 -6.79 -2.64 -11.23
CA VAL A 190 -5.81 -3.02 -12.26
C VAL A 190 -4.83 -1.88 -12.61
N ARG A 191 -5.19 -0.63 -12.28
CA ARG A 191 -4.39 0.58 -12.49
C ARG A 191 -4.62 1.57 -11.36
N TRP A 192 -3.55 2.19 -10.87
CA TRP A 192 -3.62 3.21 -9.82
C TRP A 192 -2.45 4.18 -9.87
N MET A 193 -2.63 5.40 -9.38
CA MET A 193 -1.60 6.45 -9.38
C MET A 193 -0.73 6.42 -8.12
N HIS A 194 0.58 6.40 -8.31
CA HIS A 194 1.59 6.50 -7.25
C HIS A 194 2.28 7.87 -7.29
N PRO A 195 2.33 8.62 -6.17
CA PRO A 195 2.84 10.00 -6.16
C PRO A 195 4.35 10.10 -5.96
N ASN A 196 4.96 11.07 -6.65
CA ASN A 196 6.29 11.64 -6.44
C ASN A 196 7.35 10.63 -5.95
N ASP A 197 7.71 9.70 -6.82
CA ASP A 197 8.66 8.63 -6.49
C ASP A 197 9.70 8.43 -7.60
N LEU A 198 10.81 7.78 -7.27
CA LEU A 198 11.82 7.35 -8.24
C LEU A 198 11.35 6.07 -8.93
N LEU A 199 11.08 6.17 -10.24
CA LEU A 199 10.82 5.00 -11.05
C LEU A 199 12.13 4.33 -11.45
N PHE A 200 12.39 3.15 -10.86
CA PHE A 200 13.53 2.31 -11.23
C PHE A 200 13.31 1.69 -12.62
N ALA A 201 14.39 1.61 -13.39
CA ALA A 201 14.43 0.96 -14.69
C ALA A 201 15.74 0.20 -14.88
N ARG A 202 15.80 -0.64 -15.90
CA ARG A 202 17.03 -1.39 -16.27
C ARG A 202 17.57 -2.26 -15.13
N LEU A 203 16.73 -2.70 -14.20
CA LEU A 203 17.16 -3.72 -13.24
C LEU A 203 17.39 -5.03 -14.00
N ARG A 204 18.36 -5.81 -13.52
CA ARG A 204 18.82 -7.04 -14.15
C ARG A 204 18.71 -8.21 -13.21
N GLY A 205 18.47 -9.38 -13.77
CA GLY A 205 18.38 -10.59 -12.99
C GLY A 205 17.83 -11.75 -13.78
N LYS A 206 17.65 -12.86 -13.07
CA LYS A 206 17.24 -14.15 -13.61
C LYS A 206 15.71 -14.26 -13.59
N PRO A 207 15.02 -14.49 -14.73
CA PRO A 207 13.56 -14.55 -14.76
C PRO A 207 12.99 -15.76 -14.01
N GLU A 208 13.83 -16.77 -13.72
CA GLU A 208 13.43 -17.95 -12.99
C GLU A 208 12.91 -17.58 -11.61
N ASN A 209 11.67 -17.99 -11.31
CA ASN A 209 10.98 -17.76 -10.04
C ASN A 209 10.53 -16.32 -9.76
N ILE A 210 10.56 -15.41 -10.75
CA ILE A 210 10.02 -14.05 -10.62
C ILE A 210 8.61 -13.98 -11.22
N ASP A 211 7.62 -13.67 -10.38
CA ASP A 211 6.30 -13.24 -10.80
C ASP A 211 6.23 -11.71 -10.72
N VAL A 212 6.25 -11.03 -11.88
CA VAL A 212 6.02 -9.57 -11.94
C VAL A 212 4.55 -9.29 -11.63
N LEU A 213 4.29 -8.66 -10.47
CA LEU A 213 2.95 -8.36 -9.98
C LEU A 213 2.41 -7.07 -10.58
N ALA A 214 3.26 -6.06 -10.73
CA ALA A 214 2.92 -4.79 -11.36
C ALA A 214 4.12 -4.11 -12.04
N THR A 215 3.82 -3.26 -13.01
CA THR A 215 4.80 -2.43 -13.74
C THR A 215 4.41 -0.95 -13.70
N ALA A 216 5.33 -0.09 -14.08
CA ALA A 216 5.04 1.31 -14.42
C ALA A 216 5.80 1.73 -15.68
N PHE A 217 5.18 2.61 -16.48
CA PHE A 217 5.76 3.07 -17.73
C PHE A 217 6.90 4.08 -17.48
N CYS A 218 8.11 3.71 -17.87
CA CYS A 218 9.30 4.55 -17.80
C CYS A 218 9.36 5.46 -19.04
N ASP A 219 8.90 6.70 -18.89
CA ASP A 219 8.83 7.67 -19.98
C ASP A 219 10.23 8.02 -20.51
N THR A 220 10.35 8.25 -21.81
CA THR A 220 11.64 8.53 -22.46
C THR A 220 12.18 9.93 -22.17
N THR A 221 11.36 10.84 -21.64
CA THR A 221 11.77 12.18 -21.22
C THR A 221 12.84 12.09 -20.13
N GLY A 222 13.96 12.76 -20.33
CA GLY A 222 15.09 12.72 -19.38
C GLY A 222 15.86 11.39 -19.39
N GLY A 223 15.74 10.58 -20.45
CA GLY A 223 16.59 9.40 -20.67
C GLY A 223 16.02 8.07 -20.19
N GLY A 224 14.72 8.00 -19.89
CA GLY A 224 14.05 6.75 -19.53
C GLY A 224 13.92 5.77 -20.71
N THR A 225 13.40 4.59 -20.42
CA THR A 225 13.55 3.42 -21.32
C THR A 225 12.45 3.27 -22.37
N GLY A 226 11.30 3.92 -22.19
CA GLY A 226 10.10 3.67 -22.98
C GLY A 226 9.47 2.29 -22.75
N ARG A 227 9.85 1.61 -21.67
CA ARG A 227 9.41 0.27 -21.29
C ARG A 227 8.46 0.33 -20.09
N GLU A 228 7.73 -0.75 -19.87
CA GLU A 228 6.99 -0.97 -18.63
C GLU A 228 7.89 -1.74 -17.66
N GLU A 229 8.47 -1.04 -16.69
CA GLU A 229 9.47 -1.57 -15.77
C GLU A 229 8.77 -2.23 -14.57
N PRO A 230 9.25 -3.39 -14.08
CA PRO A 230 8.72 -4.02 -12.87
C PRO A 230 8.86 -3.12 -11.64
N VAL A 231 7.77 -2.94 -10.89
CA VAL A 231 7.77 -2.16 -9.63
C VAL A 231 7.33 -2.97 -8.42
N MET A 232 6.64 -4.09 -8.65
CA MET A 232 6.29 -5.06 -7.61
C MET A 232 6.48 -6.48 -8.16
N MET A 233 7.16 -7.32 -7.39
CA MET A 233 7.49 -8.70 -7.76
C MET A 233 7.31 -9.64 -6.58
N ALA A 234 6.93 -10.88 -6.89
CA ALA A 234 7.02 -12.02 -5.99
C ALA A 234 8.14 -12.93 -6.47
N ILE A 235 9.07 -13.28 -5.58
CA ILE A 235 10.22 -14.15 -5.86
C ILE A 235 10.18 -15.35 -4.92
N THR A 236 10.51 -16.53 -5.45
CA THR A 236 10.71 -17.74 -4.65
C THR A 236 12.18 -18.11 -4.59
N PHE A 237 12.72 -18.30 -3.38
CA PHE A 237 14.09 -18.76 -3.16
C PHE A 237 14.09 -19.93 -2.17
N GLY A 238 14.38 -21.15 -2.65
CA GLY A 238 14.15 -22.35 -1.87
C GLY A 238 12.67 -22.48 -1.48
N LYS A 239 12.37 -22.51 -0.19
CA LYS A 239 10.99 -22.47 0.35
C LYS A 239 10.52 -21.06 0.72
N GLY A 240 11.41 -20.07 0.67
CA GLY A 240 11.15 -18.70 1.08
C GLY A 240 10.33 -17.94 0.05
N ARG A 241 9.58 -16.95 0.56
CA ARG A 241 8.76 -16.04 -0.25
C ARG A 241 9.30 -14.63 -0.09
N VAL A 242 9.57 -13.97 -1.20
CA VAL A 242 10.15 -12.63 -1.21
C VAL A 242 9.22 -11.69 -1.95
N PHE A 243 8.78 -10.63 -1.29
CA PHE A 243 8.09 -9.52 -1.94
C PHE A 243 9.09 -8.40 -2.20
N HIS A 244 9.31 -8.07 -3.47
CA HIS A 244 10.20 -6.98 -3.85
C HIS A 244 9.36 -5.83 -4.40
N THR A 245 9.46 -4.66 -3.75
CA THR A 245 8.90 -3.40 -4.24
C THR A 245 10.01 -2.40 -4.52
N THR A 246 10.00 -1.77 -5.69
CA THR A 246 10.90 -0.66 -6.02
C THR A 246 10.32 0.69 -5.61
N LEU A 247 9.11 0.72 -5.05
CA LEU A 247 8.41 1.94 -4.68
C LEU A 247 8.81 2.42 -3.28
N GLY A 248 8.53 3.70 -3.00
CA GLY A 248 8.58 4.31 -1.68
C GLY A 248 9.85 5.09 -1.39
N PHE A 249 10.39 5.89 -2.32
CA PHE A 249 11.56 6.73 -2.04
C PHE A 249 11.29 7.72 -0.88
N PRO A 250 12.09 7.72 0.20
CA PRO A 250 11.99 8.72 1.27
C PRO A 250 12.53 10.05 0.77
N SER A 251 11.65 10.91 0.27
CA SER A 251 12.02 12.22 -0.26
C SER A 251 11.00 13.32 0.02
N GLY A 252 11.52 14.55 0.08
CA GLY A 252 10.78 15.74 0.47
C GLY A 252 10.42 15.73 1.96
N GLU A 253 9.95 16.86 2.46
CA GLU A 253 9.56 17.00 3.88
C GLU A 253 8.37 16.07 4.23
N GLU A 254 7.49 15.80 3.27
CA GLU A 254 6.29 15.01 3.51
C GLU A 254 6.45 13.50 3.32
N ASN A 255 7.52 13.01 2.69
CA ASN A 255 7.72 11.60 2.35
C ASN A 255 6.51 10.97 1.62
N ILE A 256 5.98 11.68 0.62
CA ILE A 256 4.66 11.39 0.04
C ILE A 256 4.55 9.99 -0.61
N ALA A 257 5.64 9.48 -1.20
CA ALA A 257 5.69 8.13 -1.77
C ALA A 257 5.47 7.04 -0.71
N LEU A 258 6.10 7.19 0.46
CA LEU A 258 5.92 6.29 1.62
C LEU A 258 4.54 6.42 2.26
N LYS A 259 3.91 7.58 2.10
CA LYS A 259 2.56 7.87 2.61
C LYS A 259 1.46 7.54 1.60
N CYS A 260 1.79 7.07 0.41
CA CYS A 260 0.80 6.66 -0.57
C CYS A 260 0.00 5.46 -0.06
N ALA A 261 -1.33 5.55 -0.08
CA ALA A 261 -2.20 4.45 0.35
C ALA A 261 -1.94 3.17 -0.47
N GLY A 262 -1.60 3.31 -1.75
CA GLY A 262 -1.23 2.19 -2.63
C GLY A 262 0.07 1.50 -2.20
N PHE A 263 1.11 2.27 -1.90
CA PHE A 263 2.37 1.76 -1.35
C PHE A 263 2.16 1.09 0.01
N ILE A 264 1.49 1.75 0.95
CA ILE A 264 1.21 1.23 2.29
C ILE A 264 0.49 -0.12 2.20
N THR A 265 -0.59 -0.18 1.41
CA THR A 265 -1.40 -1.39 1.24
C THR A 265 -0.59 -2.53 0.63
N THR A 266 0.16 -2.25 -0.44
CA THR A 266 0.91 -3.29 -1.16
C THR A 266 2.11 -3.78 -0.35
N LEU A 267 2.77 -2.91 0.42
CA LEU A 267 3.82 -3.29 1.37
C LEU A 267 3.27 -4.20 2.49
N GLN A 268 2.16 -3.81 3.14
CA GLN A 268 1.54 -4.62 4.20
C GLN A 268 1.10 -5.99 3.68
N ARG A 269 0.44 -6.04 2.51
CA ARG A 269 0.02 -7.30 1.88
C ARG A 269 1.20 -8.14 1.41
N GLY A 270 2.22 -7.50 0.87
CA GLY A 270 3.48 -8.14 0.46
C GLY A 270 4.20 -8.79 1.63
N ALA A 271 4.32 -8.08 2.75
CA ALA A 271 4.86 -8.60 4.01
C ALA A 271 4.03 -9.78 4.56
N GLU A 272 2.69 -9.67 4.52
CA GLU A 272 1.80 -10.72 5.04
C GLU A 272 1.92 -12.00 4.19
N TRP A 273 1.96 -11.83 2.87
CA TRP A 273 2.18 -12.92 1.94
C TRP A 273 3.57 -13.54 2.08
N ALA A 274 4.62 -12.73 2.26
CA ALA A 274 5.95 -13.24 2.52
C ALA A 274 5.98 -14.08 3.80
N ALA A 275 5.38 -13.58 4.89
CA ALA A 275 5.29 -14.27 6.17
C ALA A 275 4.49 -15.59 6.11
N SER A 276 3.35 -15.60 5.43
CA SER A 276 2.34 -16.67 5.60
C SER A 276 1.91 -17.39 4.31
N GLY A 277 2.24 -16.84 3.15
CA GLY A 277 1.71 -17.27 1.85
C GLY A 277 0.27 -16.83 1.58
N LYS A 278 -0.36 -16.07 2.51
CA LYS A 278 -1.75 -15.63 2.43
C LYS A 278 -1.84 -14.11 2.63
N VAL A 279 -2.97 -13.55 2.23
CA VAL A 279 -3.34 -12.16 2.50
C VAL A 279 -4.77 -12.15 3.03
N SER A 280 -4.96 -11.61 4.24
CA SER A 280 -6.26 -11.46 4.90
C SER A 280 -6.80 -10.04 4.83
N GLN A 281 -5.95 -9.07 4.48
CA GLN A 281 -6.33 -7.66 4.39
C GLN A 281 -7.27 -7.40 3.21
N GLU A 282 -8.39 -6.72 3.47
CA GLU A 282 -9.29 -6.22 2.42
C GLU A 282 -8.66 -5.05 1.65
N MET A 283 -9.26 -4.67 0.51
CA MET A 283 -8.84 -3.45 -0.18
C MET A 283 -9.30 -2.27 0.68
N PRO A 284 -8.40 -1.33 1.06
CA PRO A 284 -8.82 -0.20 1.87
C PRO A 284 -9.65 0.80 1.03
N PRO A 285 -10.53 1.57 1.69
CA PRO A 285 -11.39 2.57 1.02
C PRO A 285 -10.60 3.55 0.18
N ASP A 286 -9.49 4.02 0.71
CA ASP A 286 -8.68 5.08 0.13
C ASP A 286 -7.59 4.55 -0.80
N PHE A 287 -7.71 3.32 -1.34
CA PHE A 287 -6.76 2.83 -2.33
C PHE A 287 -6.79 3.74 -3.58
N PRO A 288 -5.62 4.17 -4.13
CA PRO A 288 -5.61 5.12 -5.24
C PRO A 288 -6.30 4.58 -6.49
N SER A 289 -6.82 5.47 -7.33
CA SER A 289 -7.42 5.12 -8.62
C SER A 289 -6.47 5.45 -9.76
N ALA A 290 -6.81 5.06 -10.99
CA ALA A 290 -6.06 5.48 -12.18
C ALA A 290 -6.12 7.00 -12.44
N ALA A 291 -7.05 7.72 -11.81
CA ALA A 291 -7.24 9.15 -12.01
C ALA A 291 -6.70 10.01 -10.86
N ALA A 292 -6.45 9.43 -9.68
CA ALA A 292 -6.11 10.20 -8.49
C ALA A 292 -5.20 9.44 -7.52
N ILE A 293 -4.19 10.14 -7.02
CA ILE A 293 -3.35 9.71 -5.90
C ILE A 293 -4.14 9.71 -4.59
N SER A 294 -3.75 8.84 -3.67
CA SER A 294 -4.26 8.85 -2.29
C SER A 294 -3.09 8.75 -1.33
N VAL A 295 -3.06 9.65 -0.36
CA VAL A 295 -1.97 9.83 0.61
C VAL A 295 -2.55 9.88 2.01
N ARG A 296 -1.86 9.22 2.95
CA ARG A 296 -2.14 9.17 4.38
C ARG A 296 -1.06 9.95 5.14
N PRO A 297 -1.24 11.28 5.37
CA PRO A 297 -0.22 12.12 6.04
C PRO A 297 0.27 11.57 7.39
N ASN A 298 -0.63 10.92 8.13
CA ASN A 298 -0.41 10.33 9.44
C ASN A 298 -0.43 8.79 9.40
N MET A 299 -0.19 8.20 8.22
CA MET A 299 -0.28 6.75 7.90
C MET A 299 -1.66 6.09 8.06
N LYS A 300 -2.60 6.78 8.70
CA LYS A 300 -3.98 6.34 8.88
C LYS A 300 -4.91 6.78 7.75
N ILE A 301 -5.94 5.95 7.52
CA ILE A 301 -7.07 6.29 6.68
C ILE A 301 -7.81 7.46 7.34
N ARG A 302 -8.14 8.50 6.56
CA ARG A 302 -8.93 9.63 7.08
C ARG A 302 -10.33 9.16 7.48
N THR A 303 -10.74 9.55 8.68
CA THR A 303 -12.08 9.29 9.20
C THR A 303 -13.12 10.10 8.41
N LEU A 304 -14.41 9.80 8.61
CA LEU A 304 -15.49 10.60 8.04
C LEU A 304 -15.37 12.06 8.48
N ASP A 305 -15.14 12.25 9.77
CA ASP A 305 -15.07 13.56 10.41
C ASP A 305 -13.91 14.39 9.86
N GLU A 306 -12.72 13.80 9.77
CA GLU A 306 -11.56 14.48 9.17
C GLU A 306 -11.78 14.86 7.70
N ASN A 307 -12.51 14.03 6.93
CA ASN A 307 -12.86 14.38 5.55
C ASN A 307 -13.91 15.50 5.49
N ILE A 308 -14.90 15.52 6.38
CA ILE A 308 -15.93 16.56 6.43
C ILE A 308 -15.32 17.89 6.88
N GLU A 309 -14.48 17.88 7.92
CA GLU A 309 -13.73 19.04 8.38
C GLU A 309 -12.82 19.59 7.27
N GLY A 310 -12.09 18.73 6.58
CA GLY A 310 -11.24 19.13 5.46
C GLY A 310 -12.02 19.65 4.25
N LEU A 311 -13.20 19.09 3.97
CA LEU A 311 -14.06 19.53 2.87
C LEU A 311 -14.63 20.93 3.13
N ALA A 312 -14.91 21.30 4.38
CA ALA A 312 -15.52 22.59 4.72
C ALA A 312 -14.75 23.80 4.16
N GLY A 313 -13.42 23.70 3.99
CA GLY A 313 -12.57 24.75 3.41
C GLY A 313 -12.29 24.64 1.91
N TYR A 314 -12.98 23.75 1.20
CA TYR A 314 -12.77 23.51 -0.24
C TYR A 314 -13.11 24.75 -1.08
N ASP A 315 -12.35 24.98 -2.14
CA ASP A 315 -12.63 26.03 -3.12
C ASP A 315 -12.15 25.53 -4.49
N ILE A 316 -12.63 26.16 -5.56
CA ILE A 316 -12.26 25.80 -6.93
C ILE A 316 -10.73 25.84 -7.08
N GLY A 317 -10.17 24.77 -7.64
CA GLY A 317 -8.73 24.61 -7.83
C GLY A 317 -7.98 23.99 -6.64
N LYS A 318 -8.62 23.86 -5.46
CA LYS A 318 -8.07 23.05 -4.37
C LYS A 318 -8.27 21.56 -4.63
N SER A 319 -7.50 20.73 -3.94
CA SER A 319 -7.62 19.27 -4.03
C SER A 319 -8.99 18.77 -3.54
N THR A 320 -9.62 17.88 -4.29
CA THR A 320 -10.87 17.18 -3.93
C THR A 320 -10.64 15.93 -3.08
N LYS A 321 -9.46 15.77 -2.46
CA LYS A 321 -9.09 14.57 -1.69
C LYS A 321 -10.05 14.24 -0.54
N PHE A 322 -10.63 15.25 0.11
CA PHE A 322 -11.56 15.08 1.21
C PHE A 322 -12.94 14.65 0.72
N TYR A 323 -13.41 15.28 -0.36
CA TYR A 323 -14.65 14.89 -1.04
C TYR A 323 -14.60 13.45 -1.54
N THR A 324 -13.48 13.05 -2.16
CA THR A 324 -13.27 11.65 -2.61
C THR A 324 -13.34 10.67 -1.44
N GLY A 325 -12.81 11.04 -0.27
CA GLY A 325 -12.89 10.24 0.96
C GLY A 325 -14.34 10.06 1.44
N ILE A 326 -15.16 11.11 1.36
CA ILE A 326 -16.60 11.05 1.68
C ILE A 326 -17.34 10.12 0.71
N GLN A 327 -17.10 10.27 -0.60
CA GLN A 327 -17.74 9.44 -1.63
C GLN A 327 -17.46 7.94 -1.46
N GLU A 328 -16.24 7.59 -1.04
CA GLU A 328 -15.88 6.22 -0.74
C GLU A 328 -16.64 5.66 0.47
N GLN A 329 -16.79 6.46 1.53
CA GLN A 329 -17.55 6.04 2.70
C GLN A 329 -19.03 5.85 2.40
N ILE A 330 -19.62 6.74 1.59
CA ILE A 330 -20.99 6.58 1.06
C ILE A 330 -21.08 5.25 0.28
N ARG A 331 -20.13 4.98 -0.62
CA ARG A 331 -20.12 3.75 -1.41
C ARG A 331 -20.00 2.49 -0.56
N ARG A 332 -19.21 2.49 0.51
CA ARG A 332 -19.08 1.35 1.43
C ARG A 332 -20.28 1.15 2.33
N ALA A 333 -20.99 2.24 2.64
CA ALA A 333 -22.26 2.18 3.31
C ALA A 333 -23.41 1.78 2.37
N ALA A 334 -23.16 1.54 1.07
CA ALA A 334 -24.18 1.09 0.13
C ALA A 334 -24.80 -0.24 0.61
N GLY A 335 -26.10 -0.19 0.93
CA GLY A 335 -26.84 -1.31 1.51
C GLY A 335 -26.98 -1.29 3.04
N ASP A 336 -26.25 -0.41 3.73
CA ASP A 336 -26.34 -0.20 5.18
C ASP A 336 -27.06 1.11 5.48
N LYS A 337 -28.38 1.02 5.69
CA LYS A 337 -29.24 2.19 5.94
C LYS A 337 -28.82 2.99 7.17
N ALA A 338 -28.33 2.32 8.22
CA ALA A 338 -27.94 2.99 9.45
C ALA A 338 -26.69 3.84 9.24
N LYS A 339 -25.69 3.29 8.53
CA LYS A 339 -24.47 4.04 8.18
C LYS A 339 -24.74 5.18 7.20
N LEU A 340 -25.59 4.96 6.19
CA LEU A 340 -25.95 6.03 5.26
C LEU A 340 -26.63 7.20 5.99
N LEU A 341 -27.52 6.92 6.95
CA LEU A 341 -28.14 7.95 7.77
C LEU A 341 -27.11 8.68 8.66
N GLU A 342 -26.11 7.99 9.20
CA GLU A 342 -25.02 8.63 9.94
C GLU A 342 -24.21 9.59 9.07
N ILE A 343 -23.89 9.17 7.84
CA ILE A 343 -23.20 10.03 6.86
C ILE A 343 -24.08 11.22 6.48
N GLU A 344 -25.37 10.99 6.20
CA GLU A 344 -26.34 12.05 5.86
C GLU A 344 -26.37 13.13 6.95
N LYS A 345 -26.41 12.72 8.22
CA LYS A 345 -26.41 13.63 9.37
C LYS A 345 -25.19 14.56 9.35
N LYS A 346 -23.99 13.99 9.23
CA LYS A 346 -22.75 14.77 9.25
C LYS A 346 -22.61 15.67 8.02
N LEU A 347 -23.07 15.24 6.85
CA LEU A 347 -23.12 16.09 5.66
C LEU A 347 -24.13 17.24 5.80
N THR A 348 -25.27 16.98 6.43
CA THR A 348 -26.27 18.01 6.76
C THR A 348 -25.70 19.04 7.72
N ASP A 349 -24.87 18.63 8.68
CA ASP A 349 -24.18 19.54 9.59
C ASP A 349 -23.21 20.47 8.83
N LEU A 350 -22.50 19.96 7.80
CA LEU A 350 -21.65 20.79 6.94
C LEU A 350 -22.47 21.83 6.14
N LEU A 351 -23.65 21.47 5.62
CA LEU A 351 -24.54 22.44 4.95
C LEU A 351 -24.93 23.60 5.88
N ASN A 352 -25.20 23.29 7.15
CA ASN A 352 -25.55 24.28 8.17
C ASN A 352 -24.35 25.05 8.74
N ASN A 353 -23.12 24.59 8.49
CA ASN A 353 -21.91 25.25 8.99
C ASN A 353 -21.72 26.61 8.28
N PRO A 354 -21.72 27.74 9.01
CA PRO A 354 -21.54 29.07 8.42
C PRO A 354 -20.11 29.32 7.93
N SER A 355 -19.12 28.58 8.44
CA SER A 355 -17.71 28.68 8.02
C SER A 355 -17.37 27.79 6.83
N ALA A 356 -18.28 26.89 6.43
CA ALA A 356 -18.08 26.07 5.23
C ALA A 356 -18.28 26.92 3.97
N THR A 357 -17.39 26.76 3.00
CA THR A 357 -17.44 27.51 1.73
C THR A 357 -18.66 27.12 0.90
N ILE A 358 -19.05 28.02 -0.02
CA ILE A 358 -20.11 27.76 -1.02
C ILE A 358 -19.77 26.51 -1.83
N GLU A 359 -18.55 26.41 -2.32
CA GLU A 359 -18.11 25.29 -3.18
C GLU A 359 -18.11 23.95 -2.43
N ALA A 360 -17.80 23.92 -1.13
CA ALA A 360 -17.95 22.73 -0.31
C ALA A 360 -19.42 22.30 -0.20
N LYS A 361 -20.32 23.26 0.03
CA LYS A 361 -21.76 23.00 0.13
C LYS A 361 -22.35 22.47 -1.18
N LYS A 362 -21.93 22.98 -2.34
CA LYS A 362 -22.31 22.46 -3.66
C LYS A 362 -21.96 20.98 -3.83
N LEU A 363 -20.74 20.59 -3.42
CA LEU A 363 -20.32 19.18 -3.47
C LEU A 363 -21.16 18.30 -2.54
N VAL A 364 -21.52 18.78 -1.35
CA VAL A 364 -22.37 18.05 -0.43
C VAL A 364 -23.81 17.92 -0.94
N LEU A 365 -24.39 18.99 -1.50
CA LEU A 365 -25.70 18.96 -2.16
C LEU A 365 -25.74 17.93 -3.27
N ARG A 366 -24.67 17.83 -4.06
CA ARG A 366 -24.54 16.81 -5.10
C ARG A 366 -24.62 15.40 -4.54
N GLU A 367 -23.98 15.08 -3.42
CA GLU A 367 -24.06 13.74 -2.82
C GLU A 367 -25.43 13.47 -2.18
N LEU A 368 -25.96 14.42 -1.41
CA LEU A 368 -27.27 14.28 -0.78
C LEU A 368 -28.39 14.15 -1.80
N SER A 369 -28.24 14.72 -3.01
CA SER A 369 -29.19 14.52 -4.10
C SER A 369 -29.40 13.04 -4.49
N TRP A 370 -28.43 12.16 -4.20
CA TRP A 370 -28.50 10.75 -4.54
C TRP A 370 -29.06 9.85 -3.43
N PHE A 371 -28.76 10.15 -2.17
CA PHE A 371 -29.10 9.25 -1.05
C PHE A 371 -29.72 9.96 0.16
N GLY A 372 -29.85 11.28 0.12
CA GLY A 372 -30.50 12.07 1.16
C GLY A 372 -31.95 11.65 1.35
N THR A 373 -32.45 11.87 2.56
CA THR A 373 -33.80 11.55 3.00
C THR A 373 -34.50 12.81 3.51
N ASP A 374 -35.69 12.65 4.09
CA ASP A 374 -36.40 13.73 4.77
C ASP A 374 -35.57 14.40 5.89
N TYR A 375 -34.52 13.75 6.38
CA TYR A 375 -33.61 14.32 7.38
C TYR A 375 -32.87 15.56 6.86
N SER A 376 -32.25 15.47 5.68
CA SER A 376 -31.44 16.56 5.12
C SER A 376 -32.29 17.65 4.43
N LEU A 377 -33.53 17.32 4.05
CA LEU A 377 -34.41 18.20 3.28
C LEU A 377 -34.61 19.60 3.90
N PRO A 378 -34.81 19.78 5.22
CA PRO A 378 -34.95 21.12 5.82
C PRO A 378 -33.69 21.97 5.68
N ALA A 379 -32.50 21.37 5.74
CA ALA A 379 -31.24 22.09 5.57
C ALA A 379 -31.06 22.51 4.10
N ILE A 380 -31.39 21.62 3.17
CA ILE A 380 -31.31 21.91 1.73
C ILE A 380 -32.28 23.05 1.35
N LYS A 381 -33.52 23.02 1.84
CA LYS A 381 -34.52 24.09 1.59
C LYS A 381 -34.06 25.47 2.08
N LYS A 382 -33.36 25.53 3.23
CA LYS A 382 -32.77 26.80 3.72
C LYS A 382 -31.73 27.39 2.77
N LEU A 383 -31.05 26.56 1.98
CA LEU A 383 -30.04 27.02 1.03
C LEU A 383 -30.63 27.61 -0.26
N GLN A 384 -31.91 27.37 -0.55
CA GLN A 384 -32.59 27.99 -1.70
C GLN A 384 -32.66 29.53 -1.59
N SER A 385 -32.53 30.09 -0.38
CA SER A 385 -32.44 31.54 -0.15
C SER A 385 -31.03 32.10 -0.28
N VAL A 386 -30.02 31.27 -0.53
CA VAL A 386 -28.63 31.69 -0.74
C VAL A 386 -28.39 31.71 -2.26
N PRO A 387 -28.20 32.90 -2.89
CA PRO A 387 -28.13 33.03 -4.35
C PRO A 387 -27.14 32.06 -5.01
N ASP A 388 -25.94 31.91 -4.44
CA ASP A 388 -24.87 31.08 -5.01
C ASP A 388 -25.04 29.57 -4.79
N LEU A 389 -26.08 29.14 -4.05
CA LEU A 389 -26.39 27.73 -3.77
C LEU A 389 -27.79 27.34 -4.25
N LYS A 390 -28.56 28.29 -4.77
CA LYS A 390 -29.97 28.07 -5.11
C LYS A 390 -30.14 26.96 -6.14
N ASP A 391 -29.36 27.01 -7.21
CA ASP A 391 -29.48 26.06 -8.32
C ASP A 391 -29.12 24.62 -7.87
N GLU A 392 -28.05 24.46 -7.09
CA GLU A 392 -27.68 23.15 -6.56
C GLU A 392 -28.66 22.63 -5.49
N ALA A 393 -29.26 23.52 -4.70
CA ALA A 393 -30.27 23.15 -3.71
C ALA A 393 -31.57 22.70 -4.38
N ASP A 394 -32.03 23.45 -5.39
CA ASP A 394 -33.21 23.10 -6.19
C ASP A 394 -32.99 21.75 -6.89
N PHE A 395 -31.83 21.57 -7.53
CA PHE A 395 -31.46 20.31 -8.17
C PHE A 395 -31.45 19.12 -7.19
N ALA A 396 -30.92 19.33 -5.97
CA ALA A 396 -30.90 18.27 -4.96
C ALA A 396 -32.31 17.87 -4.52
N ILE A 397 -33.21 18.83 -4.27
CA ILE A 397 -34.61 18.58 -3.89
C ILE A 397 -35.36 17.85 -5.00
N GLU A 398 -35.20 18.29 -6.25
CA GLU A 398 -35.84 17.66 -7.41
C GLU A 398 -35.42 16.21 -7.54
N ARG A 399 -34.11 15.93 -7.44
CA ARG A 399 -33.55 14.58 -7.55
C ARG A 399 -33.99 13.65 -6.42
N MET A 400 -34.20 14.19 -5.22
CA MET A 400 -34.75 13.45 -4.08
C MET A 400 -36.25 13.16 -4.23
N GLY A 401 -36.94 13.76 -5.22
CA GLY A 401 -38.37 13.58 -5.44
C GLY A 401 -39.25 14.31 -4.42
N ALA A 402 -38.73 15.38 -3.80
CA ALA A 402 -39.36 16.08 -2.68
C ALA A 402 -40.00 17.45 -3.04
N ASN A 403 -40.47 17.57 -4.30
CA ASN A 403 -41.11 18.78 -4.83
C ASN A 403 -42.42 19.15 -4.13
#